data_AF-A0A7X3QF27-F1
#
_entry.id   AF-A0A7X3QF27-F1
#
_cell.length_a   1.000
_cell.length_b   1.000
_cell.length_c   1.000
_cell.angle_alpha   90.00
_cell.angle_beta   90.00
_cell.angle_gamma   90.00
#
_symmetry.space_group_name_H-M   'P 1'
#
loop_
_entity.id
_entity.type
_entity.pdbx_description
1 polymer ?
#
loop_
_entity_poly.entity_id
_entity_poly.type
_entity_poly.pdbx_seq_one_letter_code
_entity_poly.pdbx_strand_id
1 'polypeptide(L)'
;RSRFVLVLEDLGGMHTGDQLAGATADEARGAIRAIARLHGRNWNAVGQPPLSGFHDVGSPKNRTVLQIIFLAYLVPALEHFGSFFSDEMRALVEAYGPRVAAHLADLRATPQTIVHGDYRLDNMFFDAGDGSETAVVDWQVSGLGSGLYDVAYFMCGSVPTETRREIERDLLAEYADIVRSMGAGDFTFDDCWRLYRQNMLACFLIMIIVSGGLDLDDARMRRLVETGIQRTLAAMEDLDAAEFLPARPVLSSSHMFSSLSRLAYRGYSALR
;
A
#
# COMPACT_ATOMS: atom_id res chain seq x y z
N ARG A 1 -28.33 12.67 -1.94
CA ARG A 1 -27.49 11.70 -2.68
C ARG A 1 -27.92 11.71 -4.14
N SER A 2 -27.07 12.20 -5.03
CA SER A 2 -27.23 12.06 -6.48
C SER A 2 -26.97 10.61 -6.85
N ARG A 3 -27.91 9.97 -7.55
CA ARG A 3 -27.68 8.65 -8.18
C ARG A 3 -26.84 8.89 -9.44
N PHE A 4 -25.80 8.10 -9.65
CA PHE A 4 -25.01 8.08 -10.88
C PHE A 4 -24.82 6.63 -11.32
N VAL A 5 -24.55 6.44 -12.61
CA VAL A 5 -24.23 5.15 -13.23
C VAL A 5 -22.99 5.38 -14.08
N LEU A 6 -22.07 4.43 -14.06
CA LEU A 6 -20.93 4.37 -14.97
C LEU A 6 -21.20 3.25 -15.98
N VAL A 7 -20.99 3.54 -17.26
CA VAL A 7 -20.96 2.54 -18.33
C VAL A 7 -19.53 2.50 -18.82
N LEU A 8 -18.92 1.33 -18.74
CA LEU A 8 -17.52 1.11 -19.08
C LEU A 8 -17.45 0.09 -20.22
N GLU A 9 -16.30 0.05 -20.89
CA GLU A 9 -15.97 -0.99 -21.85
C GLU A 9 -15.97 -2.38 -21.19
N ASP A 10 -16.35 -3.40 -21.96
CA ASP A 10 -16.32 -4.80 -21.52
C ASP A 10 -14.92 -5.38 -21.77
N LEU A 11 -14.26 -5.82 -20.69
CA LEU A 11 -12.93 -6.41 -20.71
C LEU A 11 -12.96 -7.95 -20.81
N GLY A 12 -14.08 -8.57 -21.19
CA GLY A 12 -14.23 -10.03 -21.24
C GLY A 12 -13.28 -10.78 -22.18
N GLY A 13 -12.54 -10.08 -23.05
CA GLY A 13 -11.45 -10.64 -23.86
C GLY A 13 -10.09 -10.74 -23.15
N MET A 14 -9.99 -10.17 -21.94
CA MET A 14 -8.80 -10.16 -21.09
C MET A 14 -8.97 -11.17 -19.94
N HIS A 15 -7.87 -11.66 -19.38
CA HIS A 15 -7.95 -12.45 -18.14
C HIS A 15 -7.76 -11.56 -16.92
N THR A 16 -8.53 -11.85 -15.87
CA THR A 16 -8.42 -11.15 -14.59
C THR A 16 -7.30 -11.76 -13.77
N GLY A 17 -6.54 -10.92 -13.08
CA GLY A 17 -5.55 -11.37 -12.11
C GLY A 17 -6.19 -12.08 -10.91
N ASP A 18 -5.47 -13.06 -10.34
CA ASP A 18 -5.90 -13.79 -9.14
C ASP A 18 -4.97 -13.45 -7.97
N GLN A 19 -5.45 -12.62 -7.03
CA GLN A 19 -4.65 -12.19 -5.88
C GLN A 19 -4.08 -13.35 -5.05
N LEU A 20 -4.82 -14.45 -4.94
CA LEU A 20 -4.41 -15.59 -4.13
C LEU A 20 -3.29 -16.37 -4.82
N ALA A 21 -3.45 -16.65 -6.12
CA ALA A 21 -2.38 -17.25 -6.94
C ALA A 21 -1.14 -16.34 -6.98
N GLY A 22 -1.37 -15.03 -7.12
CA GLY A 22 -0.34 -14.00 -7.26
C GLY A 22 0.11 -13.82 -8.70
N ALA A 23 0.71 -12.65 -8.97
CA ALA A 23 1.12 -12.24 -10.30
C ALA A 23 2.32 -13.05 -10.78
N THR A 24 2.31 -13.39 -12.06
CA THR A 24 3.52 -13.81 -12.79
C THR A 24 4.49 -12.63 -12.96
N ALA A 25 5.74 -12.91 -13.35
CA ALA A 25 6.73 -11.87 -13.63
C ALA A 25 6.29 -10.94 -14.78
N ASP A 26 5.58 -11.46 -15.78
CA ASP A 26 5.12 -10.70 -16.94
C ASP A 26 3.93 -9.80 -16.57
N GLU A 27 2.96 -10.32 -15.82
CA GLU A 27 1.86 -9.51 -15.25
C GLU A 27 2.39 -8.41 -14.33
N ALA A 28 3.39 -8.73 -13.49
CA ALA A 28 4.03 -7.73 -12.64
C ALA A 28 4.69 -6.62 -13.46
N ARG A 29 5.37 -6.96 -14.56
CA ARG A 29 5.96 -5.98 -15.47
C ARG A 29 4.90 -5.11 -16.14
N GLY A 30 3.81 -5.72 -16.63
CA GLY A 30 2.67 -5.02 -17.22
C GLY A 30 2.06 -3.99 -16.26
N ALA A 31 1.78 -4.43 -15.02
CA ALA A 31 1.25 -3.57 -13.96
C ALA A 31 2.19 -2.40 -13.62
N ILE A 32 3.48 -2.69 -13.41
CA ILE A 32 4.47 -1.64 -13.09
C ILE A 32 4.58 -0.62 -14.23
N ARG A 33 4.61 -1.07 -15.50
CA ARG A 33 4.61 -0.16 -16.66
C ARG A 33 3.34 0.70 -16.71
N ALA A 34 2.17 0.11 -16.49
CA ALA A 34 0.90 0.83 -16.53
C ALA A 34 0.85 1.94 -15.48
N ILE A 35 1.20 1.62 -14.23
CA ILE A 35 1.16 2.61 -13.15
C ILE A 35 2.30 3.64 -13.26
N ALA A 36 3.48 3.24 -13.73
CA ALA A 36 4.59 4.17 -13.98
C ALA A 36 4.21 5.26 -14.98
N ARG A 37 3.50 4.91 -16.06
CA ARG A 37 3.05 5.88 -17.06
C ARG A 37 2.05 6.88 -16.48
N LEU A 38 1.12 6.40 -15.64
CA LEU A 38 0.16 7.27 -14.96
C LEU A 38 0.87 8.22 -13.98
N HIS A 39 1.77 7.68 -13.16
CA HIS A 39 2.53 8.45 -12.18
C HIS A 39 3.42 9.51 -12.84
N GLY A 40 4.18 9.11 -13.86
CA GLY A 40 5.10 9.97 -14.59
C GLY A 40 4.39 11.14 -15.27
N ARG A 41 3.24 10.88 -15.91
CA ARG A 41 2.43 11.93 -16.56
C ARG A 41 1.94 13.00 -15.58
N ASN A 42 1.69 12.62 -14.33
CA ASN A 42 1.11 13.51 -13.31
C ASN A 42 2.11 13.88 -12.21
N TRP A 43 3.40 13.64 -12.44
CA TRP A 43 4.46 13.81 -11.44
C TRP A 43 4.55 15.26 -10.95
N ASN A 44 4.36 15.46 -9.65
CA ASN A 44 4.31 16.77 -8.97
C ASN A 44 3.33 17.78 -9.58
N ALA A 45 2.36 17.32 -10.38
CA ALA A 45 1.35 18.17 -11.03
C ALA A 45 0.02 18.23 -10.26
N VAL A 46 -0.01 17.74 -9.01
CA VAL A 46 -1.24 17.56 -8.22
C VAL A 46 -1.92 18.86 -7.79
N GLY A 47 -1.22 20.00 -7.84
CA GLY A 47 -1.76 21.31 -7.48
C GLY A 47 -2.60 22.00 -8.56
N GLN A 48 -2.71 21.41 -9.76
CA GLN A 48 -3.42 22.00 -10.90
C GLN A 48 -4.69 21.22 -11.24
N PRO A 49 -5.76 21.87 -11.76
CA PRO A 49 -6.92 21.17 -12.28
C PRO A 49 -6.56 20.19 -13.41
N PRO A 50 -7.22 19.02 -13.50
CA PRO A 50 -8.32 18.59 -12.64
C PRO A 50 -7.88 17.98 -11.30
N LEU A 51 -6.58 17.70 -11.10
CA LEU A 51 -6.07 16.98 -9.93
C LEU A 51 -6.18 17.75 -8.62
N SER A 52 -6.18 19.08 -8.66
CA SER A 52 -6.33 19.91 -7.46
C SER A 52 -7.66 19.70 -6.71
N GLY A 53 -8.65 19.07 -7.36
CA GLY A 53 -9.93 18.69 -6.75
C GLY A 53 -9.99 17.25 -6.21
N PHE A 54 -8.93 16.46 -6.39
CA PHE A 54 -8.89 15.06 -5.96
C PHE A 54 -8.67 14.94 -4.46
N HIS A 55 -8.95 13.76 -3.92
CA HIS A 55 -8.76 13.45 -2.51
C HIS A 55 -7.28 13.46 -2.11
N ASP A 56 -6.89 14.32 -1.17
CA ASP A 56 -5.56 14.28 -0.55
C ASP A 56 -5.50 13.14 0.49
N VAL A 57 -4.92 12.00 0.09
CA VAL A 57 -4.80 10.79 0.92
C VAL A 57 -3.99 11.10 2.19
N GLY A 58 -2.97 11.96 2.08
CA GLY A 58 -2.08 12.35 3.16
C GLY A 58 -2.57 13.52 4.02
N SER A 59 -3.81 13.97 3.88
CA SER A 59 -4.31 15.14 4.63
C SER A 59 -4.13 14.99 6.15
N PRO A 60 -3.90 16.08 6.92
CA PRO A 60 -3.68 15.99 8.38
C PRO A 60 -4.78 15.21 9.13
N LYS A 61 -6.04 15.40 8.72
CA LYS A 61 -7.19 14.67 9.24
C LYS A 61 -7.07 13.17 8.95
N ASN A 62 -6.84 12.78 7.69
CA ASN A 62 -6.74 11.39 7.29
C ASN A 62 -5.62 10.65 8.03
N ARG A 63 -4.43 11.24 8.12
CA ARG A 63 -3.29 10.62 8.81
C ARG A 63 -3.58 10.34 10.29
N THR A 64 -4.29 11.26 10.95
CA THR A 64 -4.69 11.11 12.36
C THR A 64 -5.72 9.99 12.51
N VAL A 65 -6.71 9.94 11.62
CA VAL A 65 -7.74 8.90 11.60
C VAL A 65 -7.12 7.52 11.35
N LEU A 66 -6.23 7.39 10.36
CA LEU A 66 -5.54 6.13 10.06
C LEU A 66 -4.69 5.63 11.23
N GLN A 67 -4.01 6.52 11.96
CA GLN A 67 -3.28 6.14 13.17
C GLN A 67 -4.21 5.56 14.26
N ILE A 68 -5.38 6.18 14.48
CA ILE A 68 -6.36 5.68 15.46
C ILE A 68 -6.88 4.31 15.04
N ILE A 69 -7.23 4.16 13.77
CA ILE A 69 -7.73 2.89 13.20
C ILE A 69 -6.66 1.80 13.32
N PHE A 70 -5.41 2.09 12.96
CA PHE A 70 -4.29 1.17 13.14
C PHE A 70 -4.16 0.71 14.59
N LEU A 71 -4.14 1.64 15.55
CA LEU A 71 -3.99 1.32 16.97
C LEU A 71 -5.16 0.49 17.52
N ALA A 72 -6.37 0.67 16.97
CA ALA A 72 -7.55 -0.11 17.32
C ALA A 72 -7.48 -1.54 16.76
N TYR A 73 -6.93 -1.72 15.55
CA TYR A 73 -6.85 -3.02 14.89
C TYR A 73 -5.55 -3.79 15.12
N LEU A 74 -4.53 -3.16 15.69
CA LEU A 74 -3.25 -3.81 15.97
C LEU A 74 -3.40 -5.05 16.86
N VAL A 75 -4.13 -4.94 17.98
CA VAL A 75 -4.30 -6.07 18.90
C VAL A 75 -5.07 -7.22 18.23
N PRO A 76 -6.26 -7.00 17.61
CA PRO A 76 -6.94 -8.04 16.84
C PRO A 76 -6.06 -8.67 15.74
N ALA A 77 -5.29 -7.87 15.00
CA ALA A 77 -4.41 -8.40 13.95
C ALA A 77 -3.35 -9.36 14.53
N LEU A 78 -2.76 -9.02 15.68
CA LEU A 78 -1.80 -9.87 16.37
C LEU A 78 -2.46 -11.10 17.03
N GLU A 79 -3.73 -11.02 17.44
CA GLU A 79 -4.48 -12.17 17.92
C GLU A 79 -4.79 -13.16 16.79
N HIS A 80 -5.17 -12.64 15.61
CA HIS A 80 -5.52 -13.46 14.45
C HIS A 80 -4.30 -14.08 13.77
N PHE A 81 -3.23 -13.29 13.58
CA PHE A 81 -2.12 -13.62 12.69
C PHE A 81 -0.74 -13.44 13.33
N GLY A 82 -0.68 -13.23 14.65
CA GLY A 82 0.57 -12.95 15.37
C GLY A 82 1.62 -14.07 15.28
N SER A 83 1.21 -15.30 14.94
CA SER A 83 2.13 -16.42 14.71
C SER A 83 3.00 -16.26 13.46
N PHE A 84 2.64 -15.36 12.53
CA PHE A 84 3.44 -15.07 11.34
C PHE A 84 4.50 -14.00 11.57
N PHE A 85 4.44 -13.27 12.69
CA PHE A 85 5.38 -12.21 13.01
C PHE A 85 6.61 -12.80 13.67
N SER A 86 7.79 -12.48 13.14
CA SER A 86 9.05 -12.56 13.88
C SER A 86 9.04 -11.61 15.09
N ASP A 87 9.95 -11.82 16.03
CA ASP A 87 10.09 -10.93 17.19
C ASP A 87 10.45 -9.50 16.76
N GLU A 88 11.27 -9.38 15.71
CA GLU A 88 11.64 -8.12 15.08
C GLU A 88 10.44 -7.41 14.46
N MET A 89 9.61 -8.11 13.68
CA MET A 89 8.43 -7.50 13.06
C MET A 89 7.35 -7.17 14.10
N ARG A 90 7.25 -7.95 15.18
CA ARG A 90 6.39 -7.63 16.32
C ARG A 90 6.83 -6.34 17.01
N ALA A 91 8.13 -6.19 17.28
CA ALA A 91 8.68 -4.97 17.84
C ALA A 91 8.47 -3.77 16.90
N LEU A 92 8.62 -3.97 15.59
CA LEU A 92 8.43 -2.94 14.58
C LEU A 92 6.97 -2.46 14.53
N VAL A 93 5.99 -3.36 14.47
CA VAL A 93 4.57 -2.97 14.33
C VAL A 93 4.08 -2.21 15.57
N GLU A 94 4.51 -2.62 16.76
CA GLU A 94 4.20 -1.93 18.01
C GLU A 94 4.86 -0.55 18.07
N ALA A 95 6.10 -0.44 17.59
CA ALA A 95 6.79 0.83 17.48
C ALA A 95 6.15 1.73 16.41
N TYR A 96 5.63 1.18 15.33
CA TYR A 96 5.05 1.94 14.23
C TYR A 96 3.72 2.61 14.60
N GLY A 97 2.86 1.95 15.39
CA GLY A 97 1.55 2.49 15.78
C GLY A 97 1.50 3.96 16.21
N PRO A 98 2.31 4.42 17.18
CA PRO A 98 2.33 5.82 17.58
C PRO A 98 2.95 6.80 16.57
N ARG A 99 3.56 6.28 15.50
CA ARG A 99 4.30 7.04 14.48
C ARG A 99 3.61 7.04 13.12
N VAL A 100 2.48 6.35 12.95
CA VAL A 100 1.74 6.26 11.69
C VAL A 100 1.49 7.65 11.09
N ALA A 101 0.94 8.60 11.87
CA ALA A 101 0.61 9.91 11.33
C ALA A 101 1.86 10.73 10.93
N ALA A 102 2.99 10.53 11.62
CA ALA A 102 4.26 11.17 11.30
C ALA A 102 4.85 10.58 10.00
N HIS A 103 4.86 9.26 9.87
CA HIS A 103 5.33 8.58 8.66
C HIS A 103 4.50 8.97 7.42
N LEU A 104 3.17 9.01 7.54
CA LEU A 104 2.32 9.48 6.45
C LEU A 104 2.54 10.98 6.14
N ALA A 105 3.06 11.76 7.10
CA ALA A 105 3.47 13.14 6.85
C ALA A 105 4.76 13.22 6.06
N ASP A 106 5.73 12.37 6.38
CA ASP A 106 6.97 12.24 5.60
C ASP A 106 6.65 11.82 4.17
N LEU A 107 5.77 10.83 3.96
CA LEU A 107 5.35 10.40 2.62
C LEU A 107 4.68 11.53 1.82
N ARG A 108 3.87 12.38 2.46
CA ARG A 108 3.26 13.54 1.80
C ARG A 108 4.28 14.62 1.41
N ALA A 109 5.46 14.64 2.04
CA ALA A 109 6.55 15.56 1.70
C ALA A 109 7.43 15.04 0.55
N THR A 110 7.23 13.80 0.09
CA THR A 110 7.89 13.23 -1.09
C THR A 110 7.22 13.70 -2.40
N PRO A 111 7.78 13.42 -3.59
CA PRO A 111 7.07 13.70 -4.84
C PRO A 111 5.65 13.10 -4.85
N GLN A 112 4.68 13.90 -5.28
CA GLN A 112 3.26 13.54 -5.26
C GLN A 112 2.73 13.35 -6.68
N THR A 113 1.82 12.40 -6.86
CA THR A 113 1.13 12.13 -8.12
C THR A 113 -0.27 11.59 -7.83
N ILE A 114 -1.04 11.30 -8.88
CA ILE A 114 -2.29 10.54 -8.74
C ILE A 114 -1.96 9.09 -8.39
N VAL A 115 -2.64 8.52 -7.39
CA VAL A 115 -2.47 7.13 -6.96
C VAL A 115 -3.79 6.39 -7.09
N HIS A 116 -3.72 5.10 -7.40
CA HIS A 116 -4.85 4.19 -7.41
C HIS A 116 -5.37 3.93 -5.99
N GLY A 117 -4.48 3.72 -5.02
CA GLY A 117 -4.82 3.55 -3.60
C GLY A 117 -5.14 2.11 -3.18
N ASP A 118 -5.64 1.27 -4.10
CA ASP A 118 -5.81 -0.18 -3.92
C ASP A 118 -5.25 -0.95 -5.13
N TYR A 119 -3.98 -0.70 -5.48
CA TYR A 119 -3.33 -1.25 -6.68
C TYR A 119 -2.97 -2.74 -6.51
N ARG A 120 -3.98 -3.60 -6.54
CA ARG A 120 -3.89 -5.05 -6.31
C ARG A 120 -4.31 -5.84 -7.54
N LEU A 121 -3.86 -7.09 -7.62
CA LEU A 121 -4.00 -7.93 -8.82
C LEU A 121 -5.46 -8.25 -9.19
N ASP A 122 -6.36 -8.39 -8.22
CA ASP A 122 -7.80 -8.57 -8.48
C ASP A 122 -8.43 -7.38 -9.23
N ASN A 123 -7.81 -6.20 -9.17
CA ASN A 123 -8.26 -4.99 -9.87
C ASN A 123 -7.63 -4.85 -11.27
N MET A 124 -6.95 -5.90 -11.76
CA MET A 124 -6.20 -5.87 -13.01
C MET A 124 -6.71 -6.91 -14.00
N PHE A 125 -6.75 -6.49 -15.26
CA PHE A 125 -7.01 -7.32 -16.41
C PHE A 125 -5.80 -7.26 -17.34
N PHE A 126 -5.42 -8.41 -17.87
CA PHE A 126 -4.27 -8.56 -18.75
C PHE A 126 -4.71 -9.16 -20.09
N ASP A 127 -4.07 -8.74 -21.17
CA ASP A 127 -4.23 -9.42 -22.44
C ASP A 127 -3.81 -10.90 -22.35
N ALA A 128 -4.28 -11.73 -23.29
CA ALA A 128 -3.93 -13.15 -23.35
C ALA A 128 -2.44 -13.41 -23.71
N GLY A 129 -1.63 -12.37 -23.84
CA GLY A 129 -0.22 -12.41 -24.20
C GLY A 129 0.69 -12.31 -22.97
N ASP A 130 1.72 -11.48 -23.06
CA ASP A 130 2.70 -11.22 -22.00
C ASP A 130 2.26 -10.09 -21.04
N GLY A 131 0.98 -9.73 -21.04
CA GLY A 131 0.45 -8.61 -20.24
C GLY A 131 0.88 -7.25 -20.79
N SER A 132 1.18 -7.16 -22.09
CA SER A 132 1.57 -5.91 -22.75
C SER A 132 0.51 -4.81 -22.57
N GLU A 133 -0.76 -5.21 -22.58
CA GLU A 133 -1.89 -4.38 -22.21
C GLU A 133 -2.41 -4.79 -20.83
N THR A 134 -2.35 -3.83 -19.89
CA THR A 134 -2.91 -3.98 -18.54
C THR A 134 -3.99 -2.93 -18.35
N ALA A 135 -5.21 -3.36 -18.06
CA ALA A 135 -6.31 -2.49 -17.64
C ALA A 135 -6.50 -2.57 -16.12
N VAL A 136 -6.70 -1.41 -15.50
CA VAL A 136 -6.83 -1.27 -14.05
C VAL A 136 -8.19 -0.67 -13.75
N VAL A 137 -8.96 -1.34 -12.89
CA VAL A 137 -10.31 -0.94 -12.51
C VAL A 137 -10.38 -0.61 -11.01
N ASP A 138 -11.55 -0.18 -10.56
CA ASP A 138 -11.83 0.13 -9.16
C ASP A 138 -11.05 1.32 -8.56
N TRP A 139 -11.19 2.48 -9.21
CA TRP A 139 -10.58 3.75 -8.79
C TRP A 139 -11.28 4.43 -7.59
N GLN A 140 -12.10 3.70 -6.82
CA GLN A 140 -12.97 4.29 -5.79
C GLN A 140 -12.21 4.94 -4.61
N VAL A 141 -11.00 4.46 -4.33
CA VAL A 141 -10.10 5.00 -3.29
C VAL A 141 -8.94 5.83 -3.85
N SER A 142 -8.98 6.15 -5.14
CA SER A 142 -7.93 6.93 -5.79
C SER A 142 -7.82 8.35 -5.21
N GLY A 143 -6.62 8.91 -5.29
CA GLY A 143 -6.34 10.22 -4.72
C GLY A 143 -4.96 10.73 -5.08
N LEU A 144 -4.47 11.68 -4.29
CA LEU A 144 -3.14 12.28 -4.43
C LEU A 144 -2.23 11.74 -3.33
N GLY A 145 -1.06 11.24 -3.72
CA GLY A 145 -0.12 10.60 -2.79
C GLY A 145 1.24 10.30 -3.42
N SER A 146 2.07 9.56 -2.70
CA SER A 146 3.34 9.02 -3.22
C SER A 146 3.04 7.90 -4.22
N GLY A 147 3.48 8.03 -5.47
CA GLY A 147 3.28 6.98 -6.48
C GLY A 147 3.91 5.63 -6.10
N LEU A 148 4.96 5.66 -5.29
CA LEU A 148 5.60 4.43 -4.83
C LEU A 148 4.74 3.64 -3.84
N TYR A 149 3.65 4.20 -3.31
CA TYR A 149 2.67 3.45 -2.53
C TYR A 149 1.99 2.36 -3.37
N ASP A 150 1.49 2.68 -4.57
CA ASP A 150 0.83 1.68 -5.43
C ASP A 150 1.82 0.58 -5.85
N VAL A 151 3.07 0.96 -6.13
CA VAL A 151 4.15 0.03 -6.47
C VAL A 151 4.47 -0.89 -5.29
N ALA A 152 4.65 -0.33 -4.09
CA ALA A 152 4.92 -1.12 -2.88
C ALA A 152 3.76 -2.06 -2.56
N TYR A 153 2.52 -1.56 -2.60
CA TYR A 153 1.32 -2.31 -2.28
C TYR A 153 1.10 -3.48 -3.26
N PHE A 154 1.32 -3.25 -4.55
CA PHE A 154 1.29 -4.31 -5.56
C PHE A 154 2.38 -5.35 -5.32
N MET A 155 3.64 -4.92 -5.22
CA MET A 155 4.77 -5.84 -5.11
C MET A 155 4.71 -6.68 -3.83
N CYS A 156 4.34 -6.11 -2.68
CA CYS A 156 4.30 -6.86 -1.42
C CYS A 156 3.01 -7.67 -1.20
N GLY A 157 1.89 -7.26 -1.82
CA GLY A 157 0.60 -7.93 -1.63
C GLY A 157 0.26 -8.95 -2.73
N SER A 158 0.67 -8.65 -3.96
CA SER A 158 0.16 -9.31 -5.16
C SER A 158 1.19 -10.17 -5.89
N VAL A 159 2.48 -9.91 -5.72
CA VAL A 159 3.55 -10.73 -6.31
C VAL A 159 3.99 -11.79 -5.30
N PRO A 160 4.08 -13.08 -5.66
CA PRO A 160 4.64 -14.11 -4.77
C PRO A 160 6.05 -13.74 -4.29
N THR A 161 6.39 -14.07 -3.04
CA THR A 161 7.64 -13.64 -2.40
C THR A 161 8.88 -13.97 -3.21
N GLU A 162 9.01 -15.21 -3.70
CA GLU A 162 10.17 -15.63 -4.49
C GLU A 162 10.24 -14.90 -5.83
N THR A 163 9.11 -14.80 -6.54
CA THR A 163 9.01 -14.03 -7.78
C THR A 163 9.40 -12.56 -7.56
N ARG A 164 8.93 -11.93 -6.48
CA ARG A 164 9.30 -10.55 -6.14
C ARG A 164 10.82 -10.42 -5.96
N ARG A 165 11.45 -11.32 -5.19
CA ARG A 165 12.91 -11.30 -4.94
C ARG A 165 13.73 -11.35 -6.22
N GLU A 166 13.23 -12.05 -7.24
CA GLU A 166 13.89 -12.19 -8.54
C GLU A 166 13.79 -10.91 -9.41
N ILE A 167 12.63 -10.22 -9.38
CA ILE A 167 12.33 -9.17 -10.38
C ILE A 167 12.27 -7.75 -9.82
N GLU A 168 12.22 -7.57 -8.50
CA GLU A 168 11.87 -6.30 -7.85
C GLU A 168 12.81 -5.15 -8.22
N ARG A 169 14.12 -5.39 -8.21
CA ARG A 169 15.11 -4.34 -8.55
C ARG A 169 14.99 -3.90 -10.00
N ASP A 170 14.84 -4.86 -10.92
CA ASP A 170 14.74 -4.58 -12.35
C ASP A 170 13.45 -3.84 -12.68
N LEU A 171 12.32 -4.25 -12.08
CA LEU A 171 11.04 -3.56 -12.25
C LEU A 171 11.06 -2.14 -11.67
N LEU A 172 11.74 -1.90 -10.55
CA LEU A 172 11.88 -0.55 -10.00
C LEU A 172 12.81 0.33 -10.83
N ALA A 173 13.86 -0.24 -11.43
CA ALA A 173 14.67 0.48 -12.40
C ALA A 173 13.85 0.90 -13.62
N GLU A 174 13.03 -0.01 -14.15
CA GLU A 174 12.11 0.29 -15.25
C GLU A 174 11.05 1.34 -14.87
N TYR A 175 10.47 1.25 -13.67
CA TYR A 175 9.56 2.27 -13.14
C TYR A 175 10.23 3.66 -13.11
N ALA A 176 11.44 3.74 -12.55
CA ALA A 176 12.20 4.99 -12.45
C ALA A 176 12.50 5.58 -13.83
N ASP A 177 12.89 4.75 -14.80
CA ASP A 177 13.16 5.16 -16.18
C ASP A 177 11.93 5.74 -16.87
N ILE A 178 10.78 5.07 -16.74
CA ILE A 178 9.51 5.54 -17.32
C ILE A 178 9.12 6.88 -16.71
N VAL A 179 9.08 6.97 -15.37
CA VAL A 179 8.68 8.19 -14.66
C VAL A 179 9.61 9.36 -14.99
N ARG A 180 10.92 9.10 -15.05
CA ARG A 180 11.93 10.08 -15.46
C ARG A 180 11.70 10.60 -16.88
N SER A 181 11.40 9.70 -17.83
CA SER A 181 11.14 10.06 -19.23
C SER A 181 9.87 10.92 -19.42
N MET A 182 8.95 10.90 -18.45
CA MET A 182 7.61 11.49 -18.56
C MET A 182 7.42 12.80 -17.77
N GLY A 183 8.42 13.25 -17.01
CA GLY A 183 8.33 14.53 -16.29
C GLY A 183 9.18 14.63 -15.02
N ALA A 184 9.71 13.51 -14.52
CA ALA A 184 10.52 13.45 -13.30
C ALA A 184 12.03 13.49 -13.62
N GLY A 185 12.50 14.52 -14.32
CA GLY A 185 13.82 14.52 -14.99
C GLY A 185 15.04 14.20 -14.11
N ASP A 186 15.01 14.56 -12.83
CA ASP A 186 16.07 14.30 -11.84
C ASP A 186 15.82 13.07 -10.96
N PHE A 187 14.71 12.35 -11.16
CA PHE A 187 14.36 11.17 -10.37
C PHE A 187 15.26 9.98 -10.72
N THR A 188 16.02 9.51 -9.73
CA THR A 188 16.99 8.42 -9.89
C THR A 188 16.44 7.07 -9.44
N PHE A 189 17.11 5.99 -9.81
CA PHE A 189 16.82 4.67 -9.25
C PHE A 189 17.01 4.65 -7.72
N ASP A 190 18.02 5.35 -7.19
CA ASP A 190 18.26 5.40 -5.75
C ASP A 190 17.12 6.11 -5.01
N ASP A 191 16.54 7.16 -5.59
CA ASP A 191 15.32 7.79 -5.08
C ASP A 191 14.14 6.85 -5.12
N CYS A 192 13.96 6.14 -6.24
CA CYS A 192 12.91 5.13 -6.39
C CYS A 192 13.02 4.03 -5.34
N TRP A 193 14.20 3.44 -5.19
CA TRP A 193 14.49 2.39 -4.22
C TRP A 193 14.23 2.85 -2.79
N ARG A 194 14.72 4.04 -2.42
CA ARG A 194 14.48 4.62 -1.10
C ARG A 194 13.00 4.86 -0.82
N LEU A 195 12.29 5.50 -1.75
CA LEU A 195 10.85 5.81 -1.59
C LEU A 195 9.99 4.55 -1.58
N TYR A 196 10.33 3.55 -2.38
CA TYR A 196 9.67 2.25 -2.39
C TYR A 196 9.75 1.57 -1.01
N ARG A 197 10.98 1.46 -0.45
CA ARG A 197 11.20 0.91 0.90
C ARG A 197 10.47 1.72 1.97
N GLN A 198 10.49 3.06 1.87
CA GLN A 198 9.76 3.93 2.80
C GLN A 198 8.24 3.71 2.77
N ASN A 199 7.67 3.41 1.59
CA ASN A 199 6.23 3.13 1.43
C ASN A 199 5.81 1.76 1.97
N MET A 200 6.74 0.82 2.21
CA MET A 200 6.41 -0.49 2.81
C MET A 200 5.73 -0.36 4.18
N LEU A 201 6.11 0.63 4.98
CA LEU A 201 5.43 0.93 6.24
C LEU A 201 3.95 1.32 6.05
N ALA A 202 3.62 2.01 4.94
CA ALA A 202 2.23 2.34 4.61
C ALA A 202 1.44 1.11 4.12
N CYS A 203 2.08 0.20 3.38
CA CYS A 203 1.49 -1.10 3.04
C CYS A 203 1.23 -1.92 4.31
N PHE A 204 2.18 -1.92 5.25
CA PHE A 204 2.06 -2.59 6.53
C PHE A 204 0.93 -2.02 7.39
N LEU A 205 0.78 -0.68 7.44
CA LEU A 205 -0.38 0.00 8.04
C LEU A 205 -1.70 -0.60 7.54
N ILE A 206 -1.88 -0.68 6.23
CA ILE A 206 -3.12 -1.16 5.62
C ILE A 206 -3.32 -2.64 5.92
N MET A 207 -2.26 -3.45 5.84
CA MET A 207 -2.33 -4.87 6.14
C MET A 207 -2.73 -5.15 7.59
N ILE A 208 -2.27 -4.35 8.56
CA ILE A 208 -2.71 -4.46 9.96
C ILE A 208 -4.18 -4.09 10.12
N ILE A 209 -4.65 -3.03 9.46
CA ILE A 209 -6.06 -2.63 9.51
C ILE A 209 -6.95 -3.73 8.93
N VAL A 210 -6.60 -4.28 7.77
CA VAL A 210 -7.34 -5.37 7.13
C VAL A 210 -7.34 -6.62 8.01
N SER A 211 -6.18 -6.99 8.56
CA SER A 211 -6.01 -8.18 9.40
C SER A 211 -6.80 -8.13 10.70
N GLY A 212 -6.90 -6.94 11.32
CA GLY A 212 -7.67 -6.76 12.54
C GLY A 212 -9.17 -6.57 12.33
N GLY A 213 -9.58 -6.04 11.16
CA GLY A 213 -10.98 -5.80 10.81
C GLY A 213 -11.69 -6.98 10.14
N LEU A 214 -10.95 -8.05 9.84
CA LEU A 214 -11.45 -9.22 9.12
C LEU A 214 -12.50 -10.00 9.94
N ASP A 215 -13.57 -10.41 9.25
CA ASP A 215 -14.46 -11.48 9.70
C ASP A 215 -13.85 -12.85 9.38
N LEU A 216 -13.55 -13.65 10.41
CA LEU A 216 -12.82 -14.91 10.28
C LEU A 216 -13.66 -16.07 9.76
N ASP A 217 -14.97 -15.90 9.64
CA ASP A 217 -15.89 -16.97 9.21
C ASP A 217 -15.84 -17.21 7.68
N ASP A 218 -15.33 -16.26 6.90
CA ASP A 218 -15.09 -16.42 5.46
C ASP A 218 -13.71 -17.05 5.20
N ALA A 219 -13.70 -18.35 4.92
CA ALA A 219 -12.49 -19.12 4.66
C ALA A 219 -11.68 -18.61 3.44
N ARG A 220 -12.32 -18.02 2.43
CA ARG A 220 -11.60 -17.44 1.28
C ARG A 220 -10.93 -16.14 1.69
N MET A 221 -11.67 -15.25 2.35
CA MET A 221 -11.13 -13.97 2.83
C MET A 221 -10.01 -14.17 3.86
N ARG A 222 -10.14 -15.16 4.74
CA ARG A 222 -9.07 -15.55 5.66
C ARG A 222 -7.79 -15.95 4.93
N ARG A 223 -7.88 -16.82 3.91
CA ARG A 223 -6.72 -17.21 3.10
C ARG A 223 -6.08 -16.03 2.37
N LEU A 224 -6.91 -15.12 1.85
CA LEU A 224 -6.45 -13.91 1.19
C LEU A 224 -5.60 -13.04 2.13
N VAL A 225 -6.10 -12.78 3.34
CA VAL A 225 -5.40 -11.97 4.35
C VAL A 225 -4.16 -12.68 4.89
N GLU A 226 -4.23 -13.99 5.14
CA GLU A 226 -3.08 -14.81 5.53
C GLU A 226 -1.96 -14.75 4.50
N THR A 227 -2.29 -14.92 3.22
CA THR A 227 -1.32 -14.82 2.12
C THR A 227 -0.74 -13.41 2.03
N GLY A 228 -1.60 -12.38 2.11
CA GLY A 228 -1.20 -10.98 2.02
C GLY A 228 -0.27 -10.55 3.16
N ILE A 229 -0.58 -10.93 4.40
CA ILE A 229 0.25 -10.57 5.56
C ILE A 229 1.60 -11.29 5.53
N GLN A 230 1.65 -12.56 5.14
CA GLN A 230 2.92 -13.29 4.99
C GLN A 230 3.82 -12.66 3.92
N ARG A 231 3.27 -12.34 2.73
CA ARG A 231 4.04 -11.66 1.67
C ARG A 231 4.50 -10.27 2.10
N THR A 232 3.65 -9.51 2.80
CA THR A 232 4.00 -8.18 3.31
C THR A 232 5.10 -8.24 4.36
N LEU A 233 5.03 -9.17 5.31
CA LEU A 233 6.08 -9.37 6.33
C LEU A 233 7.42 -9.76 5.69
N ALA A 234 7.41 -10.69 4.74
CA ALA A 234 8.63 -11.07 4.02
C ALA A 234 9.24 -9.89 3.24
N ALA A 235 8.42 -9.05 2.60
CA ALA A 235 8.90 -7.85 1.93
C ALA A 235 9.49 -6.83 2.91
N MET A 236 8.85 -6.62 4.06
CA MET A 236 9.33 -5.71 5.11
C MET A 236 10.70 -6.13 5.64
N GLU A 237 10.92 -7.43 5.83
CA GLU A 237 12.19 -8.02 6.27
C GLU A 237 13.27 -7.91 5.19
N ASP A 238 13.00 -8.36 3.96
CA ASP A 238 13.98 -8.32 2.86
C ASP A 238 14.44 -6.90 2.51
N LEU A 239 13.59 -5.90 2.74
CA LEU A 239 13.81 -4.51 2.38
C LEU A 239 14.30 -3.65 3.55
N ASP A 240 14.55 -4.22 4.73
CA ASP A 240 14.95 -3.48 5.93
C ASP A 240 14.05 -2.25 6.17
N ALA A 241 12.73 -2.40 5.99
CA ALA A 241 11.80 -1.27 5.99
C ALA A 241 11.75 -0.53 7.34
N ALA A 242 12.20 -1.18 8.42
CA ALA A 242 12.37 -0.61 9.75
C ALA A 242 13.28 0.63 9.78
N GLU A 243 14.22 0.76 8.83
CA GLU A 243 15.11 1.93 8.67
C GLU A 243 14.31 3.24 8.55
N PHE A 244 13.11 3.18 7.96
CA PHE A 244 12.28 4.36 7.68
C PHE A 244 11.30 4.71 8.80
N LEU A 245 11.44 4.08 9.97
CA LEU A 245 10.60 4.38 11.12
C LEU A 245 10.89 5.80 11.62
N PRO A 246 9.89 6.71 11.71
CA PRO A 246 10.12 8.06 12.19
C PRO A 246 10.67 8.09 13.63
N ALA A 247 11.41 9.15 13.96
CA ALA A 247 11.84 9.41 15.33
C ALA A 247 10.65 9.40 16.30
N ARG A 248 10.85 8.94 17.55
CA ARG A 248 9.76 8.94 18.55
C ARG A 248 9.23 10.37 18.75
N PRO A 249 7.90 10.57 18.76
CA PRO A 249 7.34 11.80 19.28
C PRO A 249 7.80 11.98 20.73
N VAL A 250 8.25 13.17 21.09
CA VAL A 250 8.87 13.50 22.39
C VAL A 250 7.95 13.17 23.60
N LEU A 251 6.64 12.95 23.37
CA LEU A 251 5.62 12.78 24.42
C LEU A 251 5.22 11.33 24.75
N SER A 252 6.03 10.33 24.38
CA SER A 252 5.59 8.93 24.37
C SER A 252 6.41 8.01 25.31
N SER A 253 5.94 7.76 26.55
CA SER A 253 6.44 6.65 27.38
C SER A 253 5.76 5.33 26.99
N SER A 254 6.52 4.22 26.93
CA SER A 254 6.07 2.90 26.45
C SER A 254 4.81 2.36 27.13
N HIS A 255 4.61 2.62 28.43
CA HIS A 255 3.44 2.17 29.18
C HIS A 255 2.13 2.88 28.81
N MET A 256 2.22 4.10 28.30
CA MET A 256 1.05 4.87 27.85
C MET A 256 0.41 4.23 26.60
N PHE A 257 1.21 3.60 25.73
CA PHE A 257 0.75 3.08 24.43
C PHE A 257 -0.05 1.79 24.52
N SER A 258 0.41 0.83 25.33
CA SER A 258 -0.39 -0.38 25.57
C SER A 258 -1.73 -0.05 26.23
N SER A 259 -1.79 1.06 26.98
CA SER A 259 -3.00 1.57 27.63
C SER A 259 -3.89 2.33 26.64
N LEU A 260 -3.31 3.15 25.76
CA LEU A 260 -4.01 3.90 24.71
C LEU A 260 -4.59 2.98 23.62
N SER A 261 -3.85 1.97 23.17
CA SER A 261 -4.37 0.99 22.21
C SER A 261 -5.53 0.18 22.82
N ARG A 262 -5.40 -0.28 24.07
CA ARG A 262 -6.51 -0.94 24.80
C ARG A 262 -7.71 -0.01 25.02
N LEU A 263 -7.49 1.27 25.27
CA LEU A 263 -8.56 2.26 25.44
C LEU A 263 -9.24 2.59 24.10
N ALA A 264 -8.48 2.73 23.02
CA ALA A 264 -9.00 2.95 21.67
C ALA A 264 -9.82 1.73 21.20
N TYR A 265 -9.31 0.52 21.43
CA TYR A 265 -10.05 -0.72 21.17
C TYR A 265 -11.37 -0.77 21.96
N ARG A 266 -11.33 -0.50 23.27
CA ARG A 266 -12.55 -0.45 24.11
C ARG A 266 -13.55 0.60 23.61
N GLY A 267 -13.07 1.79 23.27
CA GLY A 267 -13.90 2.88 22.73
C GLY A 267 -14.55 2.53 21.40
N TYR A 268 -13.81 1.87 20.50
CA TYR A 268 -14.33 1.37 19.22
C TYR A 268 -15.34 0.24 19.41
N SER A 269 -15.03 -0.75 20.26
CA SER A 269 -15.91 -1.90 20.53
C SER A 269 -17.25 -1.52 21.17
N ALA A 270 -17.30 -0.42 21.92
CA ALA A 270 -18.53 0.09 22.53
C ALA A 270 -19.43 0.89 21.57
N LEU A 271 -18.92 1.23 20.37
CA LEU A 271 -19.65 1.95 19.33
C LEU A 271 -20.23 1.02 18.25
N ARG A 272 -20.01 -0.29 18.38
CA ARG A 272 -20.51 -1.35 17.50
C ARG A 272 -21.63 -2.12 18.21
#